data_AF-A0A945WQE6-F1
#
_entry.id   AF-A0A945WQE6-F1
#
_cell.length_a   1.000
_cell.length_b   1.000
_cell.length_c   1.000
_cell.angle_alpha   90.00
_cell.angle_beta   90.00
_cell.angle_gamma   90.00
#
_symmetry.space_group_name_H-M   'P 1'
#
loop_
_entity.id
_entity.type
_entity.pdbx_description
1 polymer ?
#
loop_
_entity_poly.entity_id
_entity_poly.type
_entity_poly.pdbx_seq_one_letter_code
_entity_poly.pdbx_strand_id
1 'polypeptide(L)'
;MAKQVIQVQGIVVECLPNATFKVRLDDPAYPTDHEVLCHLSGKMRINYIRIIPGDAVTVELTPYDLFKGRIVFRHKKGQRPVTVVKEAPAETEAAPEEETSEEKAEEEAPEETPSDNTEKNES
;
A
#
# COMPACT_ATOMS: atom_id res chain seq x y z
N MET A 1 -20.64 -17.82 -18.06
CA MET A 1 -19.93 -18.42 -16.89
C MET A 1 -19.14 -17.33 -16.21
N ALA A 2 -19.41 -17.09 -14.92
CA ALA A 2 -18.73 -16.05 -14.15
C ALA A 2 -17.28 -16.49 -13.86
N LYS A 3 -16.31 -15.69 -14.29
CA LYS A 3 -14.89 -15.98 -14.08
C LYS A 3 -14.57 -15.72 -12.61
N GLN A 4 -14.46 -16.77 -11.81
CA GLN A 4 -13.97 -16.65 -10.44
C GLN A 4 -12.50 -16.24 -10.52
N VAL A 5 -12.20 -15.00 -10.14
CA VAL A 5 -10.85 -14.43 -10.07
C VAL A 5 -10.60 -14.01 -8.64
N ILE A 6 -9.40 -14.27 -8.14
CA ILE A 6 -8.99 -13.89 -6.79
C ILE A 6 -8.16 -12.62 -6.92
N GLN A 7 -8.53 -11.57 -6.20
CA GLN A 7 -7.78 -10.32 -6.18
C GLN A 7 -6.91 -10.27 -4.94
N VAL A 8 -5.61 -10.06 -5.14
CA VAL A 8 -4.61 -10.04 -4.08
C VAL A 8 -3.75 -8.80 -4.22
N GLN A 9 -3.28 -8.27 -3.09
CA GLN A 9 -2.33 -7.16 -3.05
C GLN A 9 -0.90 -7.69 -2.92
N GLY A 10 0.05 -6.99 -3.53
CA GLY A 10 1.45 -7.36 -3.42
C GLY A 10 2.40 -6.26 -3.88
N ILE A 11 3.69 -6.49 -3.63
CA ILE A 11 4.77 -5.59 -3.96
C ILE A 11 5.58 -6.18 -5.12
N VAL A 12 5.91 -5.35 -6.11
CA VAL A 12 6.76 -5.74 -7.23
C VAL A 12 8.20 -5.87 -6.73
N VAL A 13 8.81 -7.04 -6.88
CA VAL A 13 10.20 -7.28 -6.48
C VAL A 13 11.15 -6.97 -7.64
N GLU A 14 10.89 -7.55 -8.81
CA GLU A 14 11.76 -7.45 -9.99
C GLU A 14 10.96 -7.32 -11.29
N CYS A 15 11.57 -6.66 -12.26
CA CYS A 15 11.05 -6.50 -13.62
C CYS A 15 11.88 -7.36 -14.60
N LEU A 16 11.22 -8.28 -15.30
CA LEU A 16 11.82 -9.12 -16.35
C LEU A 16 11.62 -8.48 -17.74
N PRO A 17 12.51 -8.76 -18.71
CA PRO A 17 12.51 -8.11 -20.03
C PRO A 17 11.26 -8.35 -20.90
N ASN A 18 10.45 -9.39 -20.61
CA ASN A 18 9.25 -9.73 -21.39
C ASN A 18 7.97 -9.07 -20.84
N ALA A 19 8.08 -7.87 -20.27
CA ALA A 19 6.98 -7.20 -19.55
C ALA A 19 6.31 -8.15 -18.53
N THR A 20 7.14 -8.95 -17.88
CA THR A 20 6.78 -9.88 -16.81
C THR A 20 7.36 -9.33 -15.52
N PHE A 21 6.61 -9.43 -14.44
CA PHE A 21 6.99 -8.86 -13.15
C PHE A 21 6.91 -9.95 -12.11
N LYS A 22 7.94 -10.03 -11.25
CA LYS A 22 7.84 -10.82 -10.03
C LYS A 22 7.15 -9.97 -8.98
N VAL A 23 6.02 -10.47 -8.49
CA VAL A 23 5.26 -9.82 -7.43
C VAL A 23 5.26 -10.74 -6.23
N ARG A 24 5.64 -10.22 -5.06
CA ARG A 24 5.46 -10.89 -3.78
C ARG A 24 4.08 -10.51 -3.26
N LEU A 25 3.25 -11.51 -2.96
CA LEU A 25 1.93 -11.29 -2.38
C LEU A 25 2.08 -11.02 -0.89
N ASP A 26 1.37 -10.03 -0.36
CA ASP A 26 1.40 -9.65 1.06
C ASP A 26 0.15 -10.15 1.82
N ASP A 27 -0.51 -11.21 1.31
CA ASP A 27 -1.77 -11.67 1.87
C ASP A 27 -1.55 -12.50 3.16
N PRO A 28 -2.21 -12.17 4.28
CA PRO A 28 -2.03 -12.85 5.56
C PRO A 28 -2.62 -14.26 5.60
N ALA A 29 -3.39 -14.66 4.59
CA ALA A 29 -4.06 -15.97 4.52
C ALA A 29 -3.11 -17.13 4.18
N TYR A 30 -1.95 -16.85 3.57
CA TYR A 30 -0.95 -17.85 3.26
C TYR A 30 0.36 -17.51 4.00
N PRO A 31 0.84 -18.36 4.93
CA PRO A 31 2.05 -18.10 5.71
C PRO A 31 3.35 -18.25 4.90
N THR A 32 3.27 -18.42 3.58
CA THR A 32 4.43 -18.62 2.69
C THR A 32 4.57 -17.42 1.76
N ASP A 33 5.79 -16.91 1.65
CA ASP A 33 6.14 -15.85 0.70
C ASP A 33 5.95 -16.35 -0.74
N HIS A 34 4.79 -16.04 -1.32
CA HIS A 34 4.45 -16.45 -2.67
C HIS A 34 4.92 -15.41 -3.70
N GLU A 35 5.90 -15.81 -4.51
CA GLU A 35 6.31 -15.06 -5.70
C GLU A 35 5.50 -15.48 -6.91
N VAL A 36 4.89 -14.51 -7.59
CA VAL A 36 4.01 -14.72 -8.73
C VAL A 36 4.59 -14.01 -9.96
N LEU A 37 4.59 -14.72 -11.09
CA LEU A 37 4.91 -14.13 -12.38
C LEU A 37 3.66 -13.49 -12.97
N CYS A 38 3.70 -12.16 -13.08
CA CYS A 38 2.56 -11.37 -13.52
C CYS A 38 2.84 -10.64 -14.81
N HIS A 39 1.81 -10.52 -15.66
CA HIS A 39 1.84 -9.65 -16.83
C HIS A 39 0.88 -8.47 -16.66
N LEU A 40 1.18 -7.37 -17.36
CA LEU A 40 0.30 -6.20 -17.41
C LEU A 40 -1.04 -6.52 -18.06
N SER A 41 -2.13 -6.06 -17.44
CA SER A 41 -3.43 -5.95 -18.08
C SER A 41 -3.37 -5.09 -19.34
N GLY A 42 -4.18 -5.43 -20.35
CA GLY A 42 -4.32 -4.62 -21.56
C GLY A 42 -4.70 -3.16 -21.25
N LYS A 43 -5.53 -2.93 -20.23
CA LYS A 43 -5.89 -1.56 -19.79
C LYS A 43 -4.65 -0.78 -19.35
N MET A 44 -3.75 -1.41 -18.61
CA MET A 44 -2.51 -0.75 -18.16
C MET A 44 -1.57 -0.42 -19.32
N ARG A 45 -1.54 -1.27 -20.37
CA ARG A 45 -0.76 -1.01 -21.58
C ARG A 45 -1.30 0.20 -22.35
N ILE A 46 -2.61 0.34 -22.47
CA ILE A 46 -3.25 1.49 -23.14
C ILE A 46 -3.00 2.79 -22.36
N ASN A 47 -3.04 2.72 -21.02
CA ASN A 47 -2.76 3.86 -20.15
C ASN A 47 -1.26 4.15 -19.96
N TYR A 48 -0.37 3.46 -20.68
CA TYR A 48 1.09 3.62 -20.60
C TYR A 48 1.63 3.61 -19.15
N ILE A 49 1.06 2.77 -18.29
CA ILE A 49 1.50 2.69 -16.89
C ILE A 49 2.83 1.95 -16.84
N ARG A 50 3.88 2.68 -16.44
CA ARG A 50 5.19 2.10 -16.13
C ARG A 50 5.20 1.57 -14.70
N ILE A 51 5.67 0.35 -14.52
CA ILE A 51 5.87 -0.27 -13.20
C ILE A 51 7.36 -0.24 -12.87
N ILE A 52 7.66 0.11 -11.62
CA ILE A 52 9.01 0.14 -11.05
C ILE A 52 9.04 -0.91 -9.93
N PRO A 53 10.17 -1.60 -9.70
CA PRO A 53 10.31 -2.45 -8.50
C PRO A 53 10.08 -1.62 -7.23
N GLY A 54 9.37 -2.19 -6.26
CA GLY A 54 8.91 -1.53 -5.04
C GLY A 54 7.52 -0.89 -5.13
N ASP A 55 6.88 -0.88 -6.31
CA ASP A 55 5.50 -0.42 -6.43
C ASP A 55 4.50 -1.41 -5.81
N ALA A 56 3.50 -0.87 -5.10
CA ALA A 56 2.35 -1.63 -4.64
C ALA A 56 1.33 -1.81 -5.77
N VAL A 57 0.95 -3.05 -6.04
CA VAL A 57 0.08 -3.43 -7.16
C VAL A 57 -1.02 -4.39 -6.69
N THR A 58 -2.14 -4.37 -7.41
CA THR A 58 -3.21 -5.35 -7.27
C THR A 58 -3.14 -6.34 -8.41
N VAL A 59 -3.08 -7.62 -8.06
CA VAL A 59 -2.95 -8.75 -8.98
C VAL A 59 -4.23 -9.58 -8.94
N GLU A 60 -4.72 -9.95 -10.12
CA GLU A 60 -5.75 -10.96 -10.28
C GLU A 60 -5.11 -12.31 -10.59
N LEU A 61 -5.39 -13.28 -9.72
CA LEU A 61 -5.01 -14.67 -9.87
C LEU A 61 -6.19 -15.47 -10.39
N THR A 62 -5.87 -16.48 -11.20
CA THR A 62 -6.87 -17.47 -11.59
C THR A 62 -6.86 -18.58 -10.54
N PRO A 63 -8.01 -19.08 -10.07
CA PRO A 63 -8.06 -20.14 -9.04
C PRO A 63 -7.40 -21.45 -9.49
N TYR A 64 -7.16 -21.60 -10.78
CA TYR A 64 -6.45 -22.74 -11.35
C TYR A 64 -4.92 -22.62 -11.22
N ASP A 65 -4.38 -21.40 -11.24
CA ASP A 65 -2.94 -21.12 -11.23
C ASP A 65 -2.64 -19.90 -10.33
N LEU A 66 -2.11 -20.17 -9.13
CA LEU A 66 -1.71 -19.13 -8.17
C LEU A 66 -0.34 -18.49 -8.51
N PHE A 67 0.46 -19.12 -9.37
CA PHE A 67 1.79 -18.62 -9.79
C PHE A 67 1.75 -17.66 -10.98
N LYS A 68 0.60 -17.56 -11.66
CA LYS A 68 0.41 -16.69 -12.82
C LYS A 68 -0.66 -15.66 -12.51
N GLY A 69 -0.27 -14.39 -12.60
CA GLY A 69 -1.15 -13.28 -12.27
C GLY A 69 -1.30 -12.26 -13.39
N ARG A 70 -2.34 -11.45 -13.25
CA ARG A 70 -2.58 -10.27 -14.08
C ARG A 70 -2.55 -9.03 -13.22
N ILE A 71 -1.67 -8.09 -13.52
CA ILE A 71 -1.65 -6.80 -12.82
C ILE A 71 -2.79 -5.95 -13.37
N VAL A 72 -3.70 -5.54 -12.49
CA VAL A 72 -4.88 -4.73 -12.86
C VAL A 72 -4.70 -3.28 -12.47
N PHE A 73 -4.09 -3.04 -11.31
CA PHE A 73 -4.00 -1.71 -10.73
C PHE A 73 -2.63 -1.47 -10.06
N ARG A 74 -2.16 -0.23 -10.15
CA ARG A 74 -0.96 0.27 -9.45
C ARG A 74 -1.39 1.38 -8.50
N HIS A 75 -1.02 1.27 -7.22
CA HIS A 75 -1.32 2.27 -6.21
C HIS A 75 -0.30 3.41 -6.27
N LYS A 76 -0.69 4.57 -6.80
CA LYS A 76 0.16 5.77 -6.82
C LYS A 76 0.03 6.52 -5.50
N LYS A 77 1.04 6.44 -4.63
CA LYS A 77 1.14 7.33 -3.45
C LYS A 77 1.46 8.75 -3.94
N GLY A 78 0.52 9.68 -3.84
CA GLY A 78 0.80 11.10 -3.98
C GLY A 78 0.61 11.71 -5.37
N GLN A 79 -0.55 11.50 -6.01
CA GLN A 79 -1.02 12.57 -6.88
C GLN A 79 -1.46 13.73 -5.99
N ARG A 80 -0.57 14.72 -5.82
CA ARG A 80 -1.04 16.10 -5.65
C ARG A 80 -1.96 16.34 -6.85
N PRO A 81 -3.22 16.77 -6.67
CA PRO A 81 -4.04 17.10 -7.82
C PRO A 81 -3.26 18.15 -8.61
N VAL A 82 -2.95 17.86 -9.88
CA VAL A 82 -2.45 18.91 -10.77
C VAL A 82 -3.66 19.82 -10.94
N THR A 83 -3.73 20.90 -10.18
CA THR A 83 -4.63 22.00 -10.44
C THR A 83 -4.32 22.46 -11.85
N VAL A 84 -5.17 22.08 -12.78
CA VAL A 84 -5.21 22.69 -14.10
C VAL A 84 -5.55 24.14 -13.82
N VAL A 85 -4.56 25.02 -13.89
CA VAL A 85 -4.74 26.47 -13.73
C VAL A 85 -5.55 26.92 -14.93
N LYS A 86 -6.87 26.81 -14.83
CA LYS A 86 -7.79 27.50 -15.73
C LYS A 86 -8.01 28.85 -15.10
N GLU A 87 -7.30 29.82 -15.66
CA GLU A 87 -7.47 31.27 -15.60
C GLU A 87 -8.28 31.82 -14.42
N ALA A 88 -7.57 32.58 -13.58
CA ALA A 88 -8.15 33.50 -12.62
C ALA A 88 -9.12 34.48 -13.29
N PRO A 89 -10.12 34.92 -12.54
CA PRO A 89 -10.22 36.35 -12.31
C PRO A 89 -10.13 36.68 -10.82
N ALA A 90 -9.57 37.85 -10.58
CA ALA A 90 -9.40 38.51 -9.30
C ALA A 90 -10.74 38.99 -8.70
N GLU A 91 -10.77 39.11 -7.37
CA GLU A 91 -11.40 40.15 -6.51
C GLU A 91 -11.54 39.53 -5.09
N THR A 92 -10.67 39.89 -4.13
CA THR A 92 -10.77 40.97 -3.11
C THR A 92 -11.59 40.57 -1.86
N GLU A 93 -11.17 41.12 -0.72
CA GLU A 93 -11.73 41.07 0.65
C GLU A 93 -11.09 39.99 1.56
N ALA A 94 -10.01 40.30 2.28
CA ALA A 94 -9.90 41.08 3.52
C ALA A 94 -10.13 40.23 4.79
N ALA A 95 -9.12 40.23 5.66
CA ALA A 95 -9.01 39.58 6.98
C ALA A 95 -10.05 40.16 7.98
N PRO A 96 -10.28 39.60 9.20
CA PRO A 96 -9.22 39.39 10.20
C PRO A 96 -9.37 38.14 11.10
N GLU A 97 -8.33 38.01 11.92
CA GLU A 97 -8.03 37.08 13.01
C GLU A 97 -9.13 37.03 14.08
N GLU A 98 -9.35 35.85 14.69
CA GLU A 98 -9.82 35.77 16.07
C GLU A 98 -9.04 34.69 16.84
N GLU A 99 -8.87 35.03 18.12
CA GLU A 99 -7.94 34.58 19.13
C GLU A 99 -8.35 33.28 19.83
N THR A 100 -7.34 32.60 20.40
CA THR A 100 -7.37 31.85 21.69
C THR A 100 -8.32 30.63 21.78
N SER A 101 -8.06 29.56 22.53
CA SER A 101 -7.26 29.34 23.74
C SER A 101 -6.99 27.84 23.91
N GLU A 102 -5.83 27.54 24.49
CA GLU A 102 -5.48 26.53 25.51
C GLU A 102 -6.50 25.45 25.91
N GLU A 103 -6.01 24.20 26.11
CA GLU A 103 -5.96 23.43 27.39
C GLU A 103 -5.45 22.00 27.07
N LYS A 104 -4.19 21.61 27.35
CA LYS A 104 -3.57 21.08 28.58
C LYS A 104 -4.20 19.80 29.19
N ALA A 105 -3.41 18.72 29.25
CA ALA A 105 -3.27 17.69 30.31
C ALA A 105 -2.82 16.37 29.65
N GLU A 106 -1.58 15.91 29.87
CA GLU A 106 -1.18 14.90 30.90
C GLU A 106 -1.88 13.54 30.63
N GLU A 107 -1.14 12.45 30.42
CA GLU A 107 -0.61 11.69 31.56
C GLU A 107 0.58 10.78 31.17
N GLU A 108 1.58 10.78 32.06
CA GLU A 108 2.76 9.91 32.10
C GLU A 108 2.39 8.44 32.39
N ALA A 109 3.17 7.50 31.86
CA ALA A 109 3.94 6.55 32.68
C ALA A 109 4.72 5.56 31.79
N PRO A 110 6.05 5.46 31.93
CA PRO A 110 6.79 4.26 31.59
C PRO A 110 6.69 3.26 32.76
N GLU A 111 6.06 2.12 32.55
CA GLU A 111 6.22 0.99 33.47
C GLU A 111 7.62 0.38 33.27
N GLU A 112 8.56 0.80 34.11
CA GLU A 112 9.61 -0.08 34.59
C GLU A 112 9.11 -0.74 35.89
N THR A 113 9.02 -2.06 35.91
CA THR A 113 9.49 -2.80 37.10
C THR A 113 10.42 -3.94 36.67
N PRO A 114 11.62 -4.02 37.27
CA PRO A 114 12.54 -5.14 37.14
C PRO A 114 12.23 -6.25 38.16
N SER A 115 12.74 -7.44 37.87
CA SER A 115 13.14 -8.52 38.81
C SER A 115 12.11 -9.03 39.83
N ASP A 116 11.65 -10.27 39.65
CA ASP A 116 11.88 -11.33 40.64
C ASP A 116 11.47 -12.72 40.09
N ASN A 117 12.42 -13.66 39.98
CA ASN A 117 12.14 -15.03 40.42
C ASN A 117 13.46 -15.78 40.67
N THR A 118 13.99 -15.62 41.88
CA THR A 118 14.83 -16.64 42.51
C THR A 118 14.05 -17.26 43.67
N GLU A 119 13.31 -18.34 43.42
CA GLU A 119 12.99 -19.38 44.39
C GLU A 119 13.16 -20.72 43.66
N LYS A 120 14.24 -21.49 43.91
CA LYS A 120 14.30 -22.52 44.97
C LYS A 120 12.94 -23.20 45.19
N ASN A 121 12.73 -24.38 44.60
CA ASN A 121 12.69 -25.63 45.38
C ASN A 121 12.30 -26.85 44.53
N GLU A 122 13.06 -27.93 44.78
CA GLU A 122 12.62 -29.32 44.90
C GLU A 122 11.99 -30.03 43.68
N SER A 123 12.81 -30.84 42.99
CA SER A 123 12.72 -32.32 43.01
C SER A 123 13.93 -32.95 42.31
#